data_AF-A0A357M864-F1
#
_entry.id   AF-A0A357M864-F1
#
_cell.length_a   1.000
_cell.length_b   1.000
_cell.length_c   1.000
_cell.angle_alpha   90.00
_cell.angle_beta   90.00
_cell.angle_gamma   90.00
#
_symmetry.space_group_name_H-M   'P 1'
#
loop_
_entity.id
_entity.type
_entity.pdbx_description
1 polymer ?
#
loop_
_entity_poly.entity_id
_entity_poly.type
_entity_poly.pdbx_seq_one_letter_code
_entity_poly.pdbx_strand_id
1 'polypeptide(L)'
;MSSVSSQQLDTNSNKAHRYIEDVYAQVVARNPFEPEFHQAVKEILESLLPILAAEPKYQENAILERLVEPERLIMFRVPWTDDQGKVRVNRGYRVQFSSAIG
;
A
#
# COMPACT_ATOMS: atom_id res chain seq x y z
N MET A 1 13.12 -37.59 7.47
CA MET A 1 13.11 -36.24 8.09
C MET A 1 13.03 -35.10 7.07
N SER A 2 13.11 -35.37 5.76
CA SER A 2 13.12 -34.35 4.70
C SER A 2 11.75 -33.96 4.12
N SER A 3 10.66 -34.61 4.54
CA SER A 3 9.31 -34.39 3.99
C SER A 3 8.44 -33.39 4.76
N VAL A 4 8.85 -32.97 5.97
CA VAL A 4 8.08 -32.04 6.82
C VAL A 4 8.36 -30.59 6.44
N SER A 5 9.59 -30.25 6.02
CA SER A 5 9.95 -28.88 5.64
C SER A 5 9.25 -28.40 4.35
N SER A 6 8.98 -29.28 3.38
CA SER A 6 8.29 -28.89 2.14
C SER A 6 6.82 -28.57 2.36
N GLN A 7 6.09 -29.41 3.10
CA GLN A 7 4.66 -29.19 3.37
C GLN A 7 4.38 -27.93 4.21
N GLN A 8 5.31 -27.55 5.08
CA GLN A 8 5.19 -26.36 5.92
C GLN A 8 5.45 -25.06 5.13
N LEU A 9 6.35 -25.09 4.15
CA LEU A 9 6.59 -23.95 3.23
C LEU A 9 5.37 -23.69 2.34
N ASP A 10 4.74 -24.75 1.83
CA ASP A 10 3.55 -24.65 0.98
C ASP A 10 2.35 -24.07 1.76
N THR A 11 2.21 -24.44 3.03
CA THR A 11 1.14 -23.94 3.91
C THR A 11 1.33 -22.45 4.26
N ASN A 12 2.57 -22.05 4.57
CA ASN A 12 2.88 -20.66 4.89
C ASN A 12 2.74 -19.74 3.68
N SER A 13 3.13 -20.20 2.49
CA SER A 13 2.96 -19.47 1.24
C SER A 13 1.48 -19.18 0.94
N ASN A 14 0.61 -20.18 1.13
CA ASN A 14 -0.83 -20.01 0.93
C ASN A 14 -1.45 -19.00 1.94
N LYS A 15 -1.00 -19.04 3.20
CA LYS A 15 -1.43 -18.06 4.21
C LYS A 15 -0.99 -16.63 3.85
N ALA A 16 0.26 -16.46 3.43
CA ALA A 16 0.81 -15.16 3.02
C ALA A 16 0.08 -14.60 1.78
N HIS A 17 -0.24 -15.46 0.82
CA HIS A 17 -1.00 -15.06 -0.37
C HIS A 17 -2.41 -14.55 0.00
N ARG A 18 -3.13 -15.27 0.87
CA ARG A 18 -4.45 -14.81 1.38
C ARG A 18 -4.34 -13.47 2.09
N TYR A 19 -3.31 -13.29 2.92
CA TYR A 19 -3.09 -12.03 3.62
C TYR A 19 -2.86 -10.86 2.65
N ILE A 20 -2.09 -11.05 1.59
CA ILE A 20 -1.90 -10.04 0.53
C ILE A 20 -3.24 -9.69 -0.13
N GLU A 21 -4.03 -10.70 -0.54
CA GLU A 21 -5.33 -10.49 -1.18
C GLU A 21 -6.30 -9.73 -0.27
N ASP A 22 -6.32 -10.07 1.02
CA ASP A 22 -7.16 -9.38 2.01
C ASP A 22 -6.77 -7.90 2.16
N VAL A 23 -5.47 -7.59 2.22
CA VAL A 23 -4.98 -6.21 2.30
C VAL A 23 -5.28 -5.47 1.00
N TYR A 24 -5.04 -6.09 -0.16
CA TYR A 24 -5.31 -5.48 -1.46
C TYR A 24 -6.80 -5.15 -1.63
N ALA A 25 -7.69 -6.08 -1.26
CA ALA A 25 -9.13 -5.84 -1.30
C ALA A 25 -9.55 -4.65 -0.42
N GLN A 26 -8.94 -4.50 0.77
CA GLN A 26 -9.18 -3.34 1.63
C GLN A 26 -8.71 -2.03 0.99
N VAL A 27 -7.55 -2.02 0.34
CA VAL A 27 -7.02 -0.84 -0.36
C VAL A 27 -7.96 -0.40 -1.48
N VAL A 28 -8.42 -1.34 -2.31
CA VAL A 28 -9.37 -1.08 -3.40
C VAL A 28 -10.70 -0.57 -2.88
N ALA A 29 -11.21 -1.14 -1.78
CA ALA A 29 -12.46 -0.71 -1.18
C ALA A 29 -12.38 0.72 -0.61
N ARG A 30 -11.23 1.13 -0.07
CA ARG A 30 -11.02 2.48 0.47
C ARG A 30 -10.78 3.53 -0.61
N ASN A 31 -10.11 3.17 -1.71
CA ASN A 31 -9.65 4.11 -2.74
C ASN A 31 -10.18 3.79 -4.14
N PRO A 32 -11.50 3.57 -4.33
CA PRO A 32 -12.05 2.88 -5.52
C PRO A 32 -11.75 3.53 -6.87
N PHE A 33 -11.37 4.81 -6.91
CA PHE A 33 -11.13 5.58 -8.13
C PHE A 33 -9.64 5.89 -8.39
N GLU A 34 -8.73 5.13 -7.76
CA GLU A 34 -7.29 5.33 -7.89
C GLU A 34 -6.60 4.11 -8.56
N PRO A 35 -6.86 3.86 -9.86
CA PRO A 35 -6.36 2.65 -10.52
C PRO A 35 -4.82 2.59 -10.56
N GLU A 36 -4.14 3.73 -10.71
CA GLU A 36 -2.68 3.80 -10.67
C GLU A 36 -2.13 3.42 -9.30
N PHE A 37 -2.82 3.83 -8.23
CA PHE A 37 -2.45 3.46 -6.87
C PHE A 37 -2.67 1.97 -6.62
N HIS A 38 -3.81 1.42 -7.05
CA HIS A 38 -4.08 -0.02 -6.95
C HIS A 38 -3.02 -0.85 -7.66
N GLN A 39 -2.62 -0.45 -8.87
CA GLN A 39 -1.58 -1.14 -9.61
C GLN A 39 -0.25 -1.14 -8.83
N ALA A 40 0.19 0.03 -8.37
CA ALA A 40 1.45 0.15 -7.64
C ALA A 40 1.46 -0.69 -6.35
N VAL A 41 0.36 -0.68 -5.60
CA VAL A 41 0.21 -1.50 -4.39
C VAL A 41 0.28 -2.98 -4.74
N LYS A 42 -0.45 -3.43 -5.76
CA LYS A 42 -0.49 -4.85 -6.15
C LYS A 42 0.91 -5.38 -6.50
N GLU A 43 1.63 -4.67 -7.35
CA GLU A 43 2.98 -5.06 -7.78
C GLU A 43 3.95 -5.19 -6.58
N ILE A 44 3.89 -4.25 -5.64
CA ILE A 44 4.72 -4.28 -4.43
C ILE A 44 4.33 -5.45 -3.53
N LEU A 45 3.03 -5.63 -3.25
CA LEU A 45 2.57 -6.69 -2.35
C LEU A 45 2.94 -8.10 -2.88
N GLU A 46 2.79 -8.34 -4.17
CA GLU A 46 3.18 -9.60 -4.81
C GLU A 46 4.69 -9.88 -4.64
N SER A 47 5.53 -8.85 -4.76
CA SER A 47 6.98 -8.98 -4.58
C SER A 47 7.40 -9.36 -3.14
N LEU A 48 6.54 -9.07 -2.15
CA LEU A 48 6.78 -9.36 -0.73
C LEU A 48 6.33 -10.76 -0.30
N LEU A 49 5.68 -11.53 -1.17
CA LEU A 49 5.18 -12.87 -0.83
C LEU A 49 6.25 -13.79 -0.19
N PRO A 50 7.51 -13.87 -0.70
CA PRO A 50 8.51 -14.78 -0.13
C PRO A 50 8.88 -14.43 1.32
N ILE A 51 9.00 -13.14 1.63
CA ILE A 51 9.37 -12.70 2.98
C ILE A 51 8.20 -12.85 3.96
N LEU A 52 6.96 -12.66 3.50
CA LEU A 52 5.76 -12.85 4.32
C LEU A 52 5.51 -14.33 4.65
N ALA A 53 5.83 -15.23 3.72
CA ALA A 53 5.77 -16.66 3.97
C ALA A 53 6.86 -17.14 4.95
N ALA A 54 8.04 -16.49 4.93
CA ALA A 54 9.16 -16.82 5.80
C ALA A 54 9.03 -16.23 7.21
N GLU A 55 8.45 -15.04 7.35
CA GLU A 55 8.45 -14.25 8.59
C GLU A 55 7.02 -13.80 9.00
N PRO A 56 6.31 -14.58 9.82
CA PRO A 56 4.93 -14.28 10.24
C PRO A 56 4.75 -12.95 10.99
N LYS A 57 5.81 -12.44 11.61
CA LYS A 57 5.80 -11.21 12.42
C LYS A 57 5.27 -9.98 11.66
N TYR A 58 5.42 -9.92 10.33
CA TYR A 58 4.92 -8.78 9.54
C TYR A 58 3.39 -8.74 9.52
N GLN A 59 2.74 -9.91 9.46
CA GLN A 59 1.29 -10.00 9.56
C GLN A 59 0.82 -9.72 10.99
N GLU A 60 1.50 -10.29 12.00
CA GLU A 60 1.14 -10.11 13.41
C GLU A 60 1.18 -8.63 13.87
N ASN A 61 2.02 -7.83 13.24
CA ASN A 61 2.17 -6.39 13.54
C ASN A 61 1.46 -5.48 12.53
N ALA A 62 0.58 -6.04 11.67
CA ALA A 62 -0.17 -5.32 10.66
C ALA A 62 0.70 -4.38 9.79
N ILE A 63 1.88 -4.87 9.38
CA ILE A 63 2.88 -4.04 8.70
C ILE A 63 2.40 -3.65 7.30
N LEU A 64 1.76 -4.55 6.56
CA LEU A 64 1.27 -4.24 5.22
C LEU A 64 0.14 -3.21 5.26
N GLU A 65 -0.80 -3.34 6.20
CA GLU A 65 -1.91 -2.40 6.38
C GLU A 65 -1.41 -0.98 6.66
N ARG A 66 -0.34 -0.86 7.44
CA ARG A 66 0.30 0.43 7.74
C ARG A 66 1.14 0.95 6.58
N LEU A 67 1.70 0.06 5.76
CA LEU A 67 2.54 0.42 4.63
C LEU A 67 1.74 0.97 3.46
N VAL A 68 0.52 0.47 3.25
CA VAL A 68 -0.37 0.90 2.17
C VAL A 68 -1.24 2.11 2.52
N GLU A 69 -1.26 2.52 3.78
CA GLU A 69 -2.02 3.68 4.25
C GLU A 69 -1.05 4.85 4.50
N PRO A 70 -1.24 6.03 3.87
CA PRO A 70 -0.35 7.16 4.07
C PRO A 70 -0.48 7.74 5.48
N GLU A 71 0.64 8.12 6.10
CA GLU A 71 0.66 8.76 7.42
C GLU A 71 -0.09 10.11 7.43
N ARG A 72 0.01 10.88 6.36
CA ARG A 72 -0.72 12.15 6.22
C ARG A 72 -0.99 12.51 4.76
N LEU A 73 -2.20 12.96 4.49
CA LEU A 73 -2.59 13.56 3.22
C LEU A 73 -3.08 14.99 3.45
N ILE A 74 -2.46 15.96 2.77
CA ILE A 74 -2.84 17.37 2.84
C ILE A 74 -3.41 17.80 1.49
N MET A 75 -4.65 18.29 1.49
CA MET A 75 -5.30 18.91 0.33
C MET A 75 -5.56 20.39 0.61
N PHE A 76 -5.17 21.26 -0.32
CA PHE A 76 -5.31 22.70 -0.13
C PHE A 76 -5.63 23.43 -1.44
N ARG A 77 -6.23 24.61 -1.31
CA ARG A 77 -6.57 25.47 -2.44
C ARG A 77 -5.39 26.38 -2.80
N VAL A 78 -5.10 26.49 -4.09
CA VAL A 78 -4.06 27.36 -4.65
C VAL A 78 -4.71 28.40 -5.58
N PRO A 79 -5.10 29.58 -5.04
CA PRO A 79 -5.56 30.69 -5.86
C PRO A 79 -4.36 31.45 -6.46
N TRP A 80 -4.44 31.81 -7.73
CA TRP A 80 -3.43 32.61 -8.42
C TRP A 80 -4.06 33.43 -9.55
N THR A 81 -3.36 34.43 -10.05
CA THR A 81 -3.83 35.31 -11.12
C THR A 81 -2.97 35.07 -12.36
N ASP A 82 -3.61 34.84 -13.51
CA ASP A 82 -2.89 34.67 -14.78
C ASP A 82 -2.45 36.01 -15.39
N ASP A 83 -1.65 35.96 -16.47
CA ASP A 83 -1.11 37.15 -17.14
C ASP A 83 -2.20 38.08 -17.72
N GLN A 84 -3.43 37.59 -17.88
CA GLN A 84 -4.59 38.37 -18.33
C GLN A 84 -5.36 38.99 -17.15
N GLY A 85 -4.86 38.84 -15.92
CA GLY A 85 -5.53 39.33 -14.71
C GLY A 85 -6.69 38.47 -14.24
N LYS A 86 -6.90 37.28 -14.81
CA LYS A 86 -8.01 36.39 -14.44
C LYS A 86 -7.61 35.49 -13.26
N VAL A 87 -8.44 35.48 -12.22
CA VAL A 87 -8.25 34.61 -11.06
C VAL A 87 -8.51 33.16 -11.45
N ARG A 88 -7.56 32.30 -11.10
CA ARG A 88 -7.58 30.84 -11.25
C ARG A 88 -7.49 30.19 -9.88
N VAL A 89 -8.07 29.01 -9.76
CA VAL A 89 -8.04 28.21 -8.53
C VAL A 89 -7.68 26.79 -8.90
N ASN A 90 -6.59 26.29 -8.34
CA ASN A 90 -6.17 24.89 -8.45
C ASN A 90 -6.23 24.22 -7.09
N ARG A 91 -6.18 22.88 -7.09
CA ARG A 91 -6.05 22.07 -5.89
C ARG A 91 -4.62 21.55 -5.80
N GLY A 92 -3.96 21.83 -4.68
CA GLY A 92 -2.66 21.27 -4.34
C GLY A 92 -2.83 20.04 -3.44
N TYR A 93 -1.87 19.13 -3.55
CA TYR A 93 -1.80 17.90 -2.76
C TYR A 93 -0.38 17.73 -2.19
N ARG A 94 -0.29 17.23 -0.97
CA ARG A 94 0.95 16.72 -0.38
C ARG A 94 0.65 15.41 0.35
N VAL A 95 1.18 14.31 -0.17
CA VAL A 95 1.09 12.99 0.43
C VAL A 95 2.40 12.71 1.17
N GLN A 96 2.32 12.53 2.48
CA GLN A 96 3.42 12.09 3.33
C GLN A 96 3.14 10.62 3.65
N PHE A 97 3.72 9.73 2.83
CA PHE A 97 3.33 8.32 2.85
C PHE A 97 3.94 7.57 4.04
N SER A 98 5.26 7.66 4.22
CA SER A 98 5.98 7.05 5.34
C SER A 98 7.14 7.94 5.79
N SER A 99 7.39 7.97 7.10
CA SER A 99 8.54 8.62 7.74
C SER A 99 9.51 7.63 8.40
N ALA A 100 9.37 6.32 8.09
CA ALA A 100 10.09 5.25 8.78
C ALA A 100 11.63 5.35 8.71
N ILE A 101 12.18 5.99 7.66
CA ILE A 101 13.64 6.12 7.44
C ILE A 101 14.08 7.60 7.31
N GLY A 102 13.19 8.55 7.62
CA GLY A 102 13.45 9.99 7.53
C GLY A 102 12.69 10.70 6.41
#